data_AF-A0A3M1ST12-F1
#
_entry.id   AF-A0A3M1ST12-F1
#
_cell.length_a   1.000
_cell.length_b   1.000
_cell.length_c   1.000
_cell.angle_alpha   90.00
_cell.angle_beta   90.00
_cell.angle_gamma   90.00
#
_symmetry.space_group_name_H-M   'P 1'
#
loop_
_entity.id
_entity.type
_entity.pdbx_description
1 polymer ?
#
loop_
_entity_poly.entity_id
_entity_poly.type
_entity_poly.pdbx_seq_one_letter_code
_entity_poly.pdbx_strand_id
1 'polypeptide(L)'
;MKRLEDYVSAIVHDEREKFVSEQTVLYTEKRIERLYKFHDNAVVKYEWQSLPENLKGSEELFNHRFTLVEPPSPNPNNFKPGVIEVINYPSS
;
A
#
# COMPACT_ATOMS: atom_id res chain seq x y z
N MET A 1 -4.01 -13.23 15.89
CA MET A 1 -3.99 -13.69 14.48
C MET A 1 -3.80 -12.44 13.64
N LYS A 2 -2.74 -12.38 12.81
CA LYS A 2 -2.39 -11.17 12.04
C LYS A 2 -3.45 -10.89 10.98
N ARG A 3 -3.74 -9.61 10.70
CA ARG A 3 -4.67 -9.17 9.65
C ARG A 3 -3.93 -8.35 8.58
N LEU A 4 -4.51 -8.17 7.40
CA LEU A 4 -3.87 -7.41 6.32
C LEU A 4 -3.81 -5.91 6.64
N GLU A 5 -4.81 -5.44 7.36
CA GLU A 5 -4.98 -4.09 7.89
C GLU A 5 -3.82 -3.70 8.82
N ASP A 6 -3.17 -4.67 9.48
CA ASP A 6 -2.01 -4.41 10.34
C ASP A 6 -0.83 -3.85 9.54
N TYR A 7 -0.65 -4.28 8.28
CA TYR A 7 0.40 -3.74 7.40
C TYR A 7 0.08 -2.32 6.95
N VAL A 8 -1.20 -2.09 6.60
CA VAL A 8 -1.67 -0.78 6.14
C VAL A 8 -1.53 0.24 7.26
N SER A 9 -1.99 -0.11 8.46
CA SER A 9 -1.91 0.74 9.66
C SER A 9 -0.46 1.11 9.97
N ALA A 10 0.47 0.16 9.90
CA ALA A 10 1.89 0.43 10.09
C ALA A 10 2.43 1.47 9.11
N ILE A 11 2.10 1.35 7.82
CA ILE A 11 2.54 2.30 6.78
C ILE A 11 1.90 3.69 6.99
N VAL A 12 0.61 3.74 7.30
CA VAL A 12 -0.12 5.01 7.49
C VAL A 12 0.37 5.77 8.72
N HIS A 13 0.73 5.05 9.80
CA HIS A 13 1.23 5.64 11.04
C HIS A 13 2.76 5.79 11.09
N ASP A 14 3.47 5.48 10.01
CA ASP A 14 4.95 5.49 9.93
C ASP A 14 5.61 4.73 11.11
N GLU A 15 5.10 3.53 11.43
CA GLU A 15 5.61 2.65 12.50
C GLU A 15 6.91 1.96 12.06
N ARG A 16 7.99 2.72 11.98
CA ARG A 16 9.27 2.31 11.35
C ARG A 16 9.88 1.05 11.91
N GLU A 17 9.67 0.76 13.18
CA GLU A 17 10.14 -0.45 13.83
C GLU A 17 9.53 -1.73 13.25
N LYS A 18 8.38 -1.63 12.58
CA LYS A 18 7.71 -2.77 11.94
C LYS A 18 8.26 -3.10 10.55
N PHE A 19 9.11 -2.23 9.98
CA PHE A 19 9.71 -2.44 8.67
C PHE A 19 11.17 -2.90 8.79
N VAL A 20 11.56 -3.78 7.88
CA VAL A 20 12.96 -4.09 7.59
C VAL A 20 13.53 -3.04 6.64
N SER A 21 12.74 -2.60 5.67
CA SER A 21 13.15 -1.60 4.70
C SER A 21 11.96 -0.88 4.08
N GLU A 22 12.17 0.38 3.74
CA GLU A 22 11.32 1.19 2.87
C GLU A 22 12.14 1.60 1.64
N GLN A 23 11.59 1.35 0.45
CA GLN A 23 12.23 1.72 -0.81
C GLN A 23 11.26 2.52 -1.68
N THR A 24 11.66 3.73 -2.08
CA THR A 24 10.93 4.48 -3.09
C THR A 24 11.25 3.94 -4.48
N VAL A 25 10.22 3.49 -5.19
CA VAL A 25 10.29 2.95 -6.57
C VAL A 25 10.00 4.05 -7.58
N LEU A 26 9.02 4.92 -7.27
CA LEU A 26 8.65 6.05 -8.10
C LEU A 26 8.39 7.27 -7.22
N TYR A 27 8.89 8.43 -7.64
CA TYR A 27 8.55 9.71 -7.02
C TYR A 27 8.42 10.78 -8.10
N THR A 28 7.22 11.34 -8.20
CA THR A 28 6.87 12.46 -9.08
C THR A 28 5.95 13.41 -8.30
N GLU A 29 5.73 14.63 -8.81
CA GLU A 29 4.81 15.57 -8.18
C GLU A 29 3.37 15.04 -8.07
N LYS A 30 2.99 14.10 -8.96
CA LYS A 30 1.62 13.58 -9.05
C LYS A 30 1.47 12.15 -8.55
N ARG A 31 2.56 11.45 -8.23
CA ARG A 31 2.56 10.02 -7.86
C ARG A 31 3.76 9.63 -7.01
N ILE A 32 3.52 8.74 -6.05
CA ILE A 32 4.57 8.08 -5.25
C ILE A 32 4.29 6.58 -5.26
N GLU A 33 5.34 5.78 -5.42
CA GLU A 33 5.27 4.34 -5.21
C GLU A 33 6.42 3.92 -4.29
N ARG A 34 6.09 3.18 -3.23
CA ARG A 34 7.06 2.66 -2.26
C ARG A 34 6.81 1.18 -2.00
N LEU A 35 7.87 0.44 -1.71
CA LEU A 35 7.83 -0.93 -1.22
C LEU A 35 8.25 -0.95 0.24
N TYR A 36 7.41 -1.53 1.08
CA TYR A 36 7.68 -1.78 2.49
C TYR A 36 7.87 -3.27 2.70
N LYS A 37 9.05 -3.66 3.20
CA LYS A 37 9.34 -5.03 3.61
C LYS A 37 9.18 -5.15 5.12
N PHE A 38 8.40 -6.12 5.58
CA PHE A 38 8.16 -6.39 7.00
C PHE A 38 9.07 -7.51 7.52
N HIS A 39 9.18 -7.60 8.85
CA HIS A 39 10.02 -8.61 9.52
C HIS A 39 9.57 -10.06 9.27
N ASP A 40 8.30 -10.27 8.92
CA ASP A 40 7.78 -11.58 8.51
C ASP A 40 7.88 -11.81 7.00
N ASN A 41 8.74 -11.07 6.32
CA ASN A 41 8.99 -11.14 4.88
C ASN A 41 7.83 -10.70 3.98
N ALA A 42 6.72 -10.22 4.53
CA ALA A 42 5.68 -9.64 3.70
C ALA A 42 6.22 -8.38 3.00
N VAL A 43 5.79 -8.16 1.76
CA VAL A 43 6.10 -6.96 0.99
C VAL A 43 4.80 -6.28 0.59
N VAL A 44 4.63 -5.03 0.99
CA VAL A 44 3.48 -4.19 0.64
C VAL A 44 3.94 -3.04 -0.23
N LYS A 45 3.31 -2.91 -1.40
CA LYS A 45 3.43 -1.74 -2.24
C LYS A 45 2.42 -0.70 -1.79
N TYR A 46 2.91 0.50 -1.51
CA TYR A 46 2.13 1.69 -1.26
C TYR A 46 2.19 2.59 -2.50
N GLU A 47 1.03 3.04 -2.95
CA GLU A 47 0.88 3.96 -4.07
C GLU A 47 0.08 5.16 -3.61
N TRP A 48 0.58 6.36 -3.90
CA TRP A 48 -0.15 7.61 -3.79
C TRP A 48 -0.24 8.25 -5.17
N GLN A 49 -1.36 8.89 -5.46
CA GLN A 49 -1.50 9.74 -6.63
C GLN A 49 -2.24 11.03 -6.27
N SER A 50 -1.99 12.10 -7.02
CA SER A 50 -2.75 13.34 -6.96
C SER A 50 -4.03 13.23 -7.77
N LEU A 51 -5.09 13.96 -7.39
CA LEU A 51 -6.35 13.96 -8.11
C LEU A 51 -6.11 14.43 -9.55
N PRO A 52 -6.43 13.63 -10.59
CA PRO A 52 -6.20 14.05 -11.97
C PRO A 52 -7.16 15.19 -12.35
N GLU A 53 -6.61 16.22 -13.01
CA GLU A 53 -7.32 17.44 -13.41
C GLU A 53 -8.46 17.20 -14.43
N ASN A 54 -8.43 16.05 -15.13
CA ASN A 54 -9.41 15.68 -16.16
C ASN A 54 -10.13 14.37 -15.79
N LEU A 55 -11.27 14.51 -15.10
CA LEU A 55 -12.14 13.44 -14.57
C LEU A 55 -12.89 12.59 -15.61
N LYS A 56 -12.42 12.46 -16.86
CA LYS A 56 -13.13 11.66 -17.88
C LYS A 56 -12.52 10.27 -18.03
N GLY A 57 -13.08 9.30 -17.30
CA GLY A 57 -13.13 7.90 -17.75
C GLY A 57 -12.05 6.95 -17.24
N SER A 58 -11.52 7.13 -16.02
CA SER A 58 -10.64 6.13 -15.40
C SER A 58 -11.36 5.46 -14.24
N GLU A 59 -11.62 4.16 -14.35
CA GLU A 59 -12.34 3.35 -13.35
C GLU A 59 -11.53 3.07 -12.06
N GLU A 60 -10.34 3.64 -11.88
CA GLU A 60 -9.48 3.37 -10.71
C GLU A 60 -8.86 4.64 -10.10
N LEU A 61 -9.67 5.66 -9.84
CA LEU A 61 -9.21 6.85 -9.11
C LEU A 61 -9.10 6.58 -7.60
N PHE A 62 -7.89 6.40 -7.10
CA PHE A 62 -7.58 6.35 -5.66
C PHE A 62 -6.72 7.54 -5.22
N ASN A 63 -6.69 7.82 -3.91
CA ASN A 63 -5.72 8.72 -3.29
C ASN A 63 -4.54 7.90 -2.76
N HIS A 64 -4.84 6.82 -2.02
CA HIS A 64 -3.85 5.85 -1.53
C HIS A 64 -4.28 4.42 -1.92
N ARG A 65 -3.35 3.58 -2.34
CA ARG A 65 -3.57 2.16 -2.61
C ARG A 65 -2.47 1.33 -1.98
N PHE A 66 -2.87 0.24 -1.33
CA PHE A 66 -1.98 -0.70 -0.68
C PHE A 66 -2.16 -2.07 -1.34
N THR A 67 -1.07 -2.64 -1.83
CA THR A 67 -1.07 -3.93 -2.51
C THR A 67 -0.10 -4.86 -1.80
N LEU A 68 -0.58 -6.01 -1.33
CA LEU A 68 0.29 -7.09 -0.90
C LEU A 68 0.96 -7.69 -2.14
N VAL A 69 2.28 -7.51 -2.25
CA VAL A 69 3.10 -8.06 -3.33
C VAL A 69 3.59 -9.44 -2.96
N GLU A 70 4.10 -9.60 -1.74
CA GLU A 70 4.56 -10.88 -1.21
C GLU A 70 3.85 -11.15 0.12
N PRO A 71 3.21 -12.32 0.29
CA PRO A 71 2.60 -12.69 1.55
C PRO A 71 3.66 -12.97 2.63
N PRO A 72 3.30 -12.91 3.92
CA PRO A 72 4.21 -13.22 5.00
C PRO A 72 4.69 -14.68 4.95
N SER A 73 5.86 -14.93 5.52
CA SER A 73 6.41 -16.27 5.73
C SER A 73 6.81 -16.42 7.20
N PRO A 74 6.13 -17.30 7.97
CA PRO A 74 5.05 -18.20 7.56
C PRO A 74 3.74 -17.48 7.20
N ASN A 75 2.89 -18.10 6.36
CA ASN A 75 1.59 -17.56 5.92
C ASN A 75 0.40 -18.31 6.55
N PRO A 76 0.16 -18.21 7.87
CA PRO A 76 -0.86 -19.01 8.56
C PRO A 76 -2.29 -18.73 8.09
N ASN A 77 -2.52 -17.56 7.49
CA ASN A 77 -3.85 -17.12 7.03
C ASN A 77 -4.05 -17.33 5.52
N ASN A 78 -3.08 -17.94 4.82
CA ASN A 78 -3.12 -18.12 3.36
C ASN A 78 -3.42 -16.83 2.58
N PHE A 79 -2.83 -15.71 3.01
CA PHE A 79 -2.95 -14.44 2.29
C PHE A 79 -2.43 -14.59 0.86
N LYS A 80 -3.14 -13.96 -0.08
CA LYS A 80 -2.78 -13.94 -1.50
C LYS A 80 -2.34 -12.52 -1.89
N PRO A 81 -1.37 -12.38 -2.80
CA PRO A 81 -1.05 -11.09 -3.39
C PRO A 81 -2.29 -10.43 -3.99
N GLY A 82 -2.38 -9.10 -3.86
CA GLY A 82 -3.51 -8.33 -4.33
C GLY A 82 -3.68 -7.01 -3.58
N VAL A 83 -4.62 -6.20 -4.04
CA VAL A 83 -4.99 -4.95 -3.35
C VAL A 83 -5.63 -5.31 -2.01
N ILE A 84 -5.09 -4.73 -0.93
CA ILE A 84 -5.54 -5.00 0.44
C ILE A 84 -6.28 -3.81 1.06
N GLU A 85 -6.04 -2.58 0.57
CA GLU A 85 -6.76 -1.39 1.00
C GLU A 85 -6.68 -0.30 -0.09
N VAL A 86 -7.76 0.48 -0.25
CA VAL A 86 -7.81 1.65 -1.14
C VAL A 86 -8.50 2.81 -0.43
N ILE A 87 -7.77 3.90 -0.22
CA ILE A 87 -8.34 5.16 0.25
C ILE A 87 -8.64 6.01 -0.97
N ASN A 88 -9.92 6.16 -1.29
CA ASN A 88 -10.38 7.02 -2.37
C ASN A 88 -10.33 8.50 -1.98
N TYR A 89 -10.43 9.39 -2.95
CA TYR A 89 -10.67 10.81 -2.66
C TYR A 89 -12.00 10.97 -1.92
N PRO A 90 -12.11 11.96 -1.00
CA PRO A 90 -13.39 12.29 -0.41
C PRO A 90 -14.40 12.60 -1.51
N SER A 91 -15.54 11.90 -1.48
CA SER A 91 -16.69 12.26 -2.31
C SER A 91 -17.19 13.62 -1.85
N SER A 92 -17.15 14.61 -2.73
CA SER A 92 -17.77 15.93 -2.48
C SER A 92 -19.29 15.83 -2.47
#